data_AF-A0A4S1EUP7-F1
#
_entry.id   AF-A0A4S1EUP7-F1
#
_cell.length_a   1.000
_cell.length_b   1.000
_cell.length_c   1.000
_cell.angle_alpha   90.00
_cell.angle_beta   90.00
_cell.angle_gamma   90.00
#
_symmetry.space_group_name_H-M   'P 1'
#
loop_
_entity.id
_entity.type
_entity.pdbx_description
1 polymer ?
#
loop_
_entity_poly.entity_id
_entity_poly.type
_entity_poly.pdbx_seq_one_letter_code
_entity_poly.pdbx_strand_id
1 'polypeptide(L)'
;GKIAMVVDVRRLPGSNACPQFNSDNLARSLAEAQIAYQFVASLGGRRGKATDVSPETNGAWRNRSFHNYADYALSEEFQAGFDHLLEFRSHRCAIMCSEGV
;
A
#
# COMPACT_ATOMS: atom_id res chain seq x y z
N GLY A 1 -9.19 8.95 19.00
CA GLY A 1 -7.77 9.36 19.13
C GLY A 1 -7.33 10.16 17.91
N LYS A 2 -6.11 10.72 17.88
CA LYS A 2 -5.49 11.37 16.69
C LYS A 2 -4.67 10.35 15.87
N ILE A 3 -4.46 10.60 14.58
CA ILE A 3 -3.62 9.71 13.74
C ILE A 3 -2.17 9.96 14.15
N ALA A 4 -1.41 8.88 14.32
CA ALA A 4 0.00 8.94 14.71
C ALA A 4 0.94 8.58 13.56
N MET A 5 0.45 7.88 12.53
CA MET A 5 1.24 7.45 11.39
C MET A 5 0.40 7.37 10.12
N VAL A 6 1.01 7.72 8.98
CA VAL A 6 0.52 7.40 7.65
C VAL A 6 1.41 6.31 7.06
N VAL A 7 0.80 5.21 6.63
CA VAL A 7 1.46 4.16 5.85
C VAL A 7 1.03 4.31 4.40
N ASP A 8 1.96 4.71 3.55
CA ASP A 8 1.76 4.92 2.13
C ASP A 8 2.06 3.64 1.37
N VAL A 9 1.03 3.08 0.73
CA VAL A 9 1.13 1.83 -0.05
C VAL A 9 1.03 2.10 -1.55
N ARG A 10 1.09 3.36 -1.97
CA ARG A 10 1.00 3.72 -3.38
C ARG A 10 2.19 3.16 -4.15
N ARG A 11 1.95 2.56 -5.32
CA ARG A 11 3.06 2.07 -6.16
C ARG A 11 4.02 3.17 -6.60
N LEU A 12 3.46 4.32 -6.97
CA LEU A 12 4.20 5.49 -7.42
C LEU A 12 3.80 6.67 -6.53
N PRO A 13 4.52 6.92 -5.43
CA PRO A 13 4.18 7.98 -4.49
C PRO A 13 4.68 9.36 -4.95
N GLY A 14 4.70 9.61 -6.26
CA GLY A 14 5.15 10.85 -6.88
C GLY A 14 4.21 11.31 -7.99
N SER A 15 3.99 12.62 -8.09
CA SER A 15 3.13 13.26 -9.08
C SER A 15 3.60 14.69 -9.36
N ASN A 16 3.71 15.04 -10.65
CA ASN A 16 3.97 16.42 -11.06
C ASN A 16 2.73 17.32 -10.90
N ALA A 17 1.53 16.74 -11.00
CA ALA A 17 0.28 17.48 -10.83
C ALA A 17 -0.03 17.76 -9.35
N CYS A 18 0.40 16.86 -8.46
CA CYS A 18 0.18 16.97 -7.02
C CYS A 18 1.50 16.82 -6.23
N PRO A 19 2.46 17.73 -6.41
CA PRO A 19 3.80 17.62 -5.82
C PRO A 19 3.79 17.60 -4.30
N GLN A 20 2.77 18.16 -3.65
CA GLN A 20 2.58 18.11 -2.19
C GLN A 20 2.42 16.70 -1.64
N PHE A 21 1.99 15.74 -2.47
CA PHE A 21 1.86 14.32 -2.10
C PHE A 21 3.03 13.47 -2.55
N ASN A 22 4.11 14.07 -3.07
CA ASN A 22 5.37 13.36 -3.29
C ASN A 22 5.92 12.90 -1.94
N SER A 23 6.45 11.68 -1.84
CA SER A 23 6.92 11.09 -0.57
C SER A 23 7.71 12.06 0.30
N ASP A 24 8.71 12.76 -0.26
CA ASP A 24 9.56 13.68 0.51
C ASP A 24 8.79 14.88 1.07
N ASN A 25 7.88 15.46 0.25
CA ASN A 25 7.07 16.59 0.66
C ASN A 25 6.01 16.18 1.67
N LEU A 26 5.38 15.03 1.45
CA LEU A 26 4.37 14.49 2.35
C LEU A 26 4.99 14.13 3.70
N ALA A 27 6.14 13.45 3.71
CA ALA A 27 6.86 13.11 4.94
C ALA A 27 7.21 14.35 5.76
N ARG A 28 7.65 15.44 5.11
CA ARG A 28 7.95 16.72 5.77
C ARG A 28 6.70 17.33 6.41
N SER A 29 5.61 17.46 5.67
CA SER A 29 4.36 18.05 6.17
C SER A 29 3.75 17.22 7.31
N LEU A 30 3.87 15.88 7.25
CA LEU A 30 3.41 15.00 8.33
C LEU A 30 4.27 15.15 9.59
N ALA A 31 5.59 15.27 9.44
CA ALA A 31 6.49 15.49 10.57
C ALA A 31 6.19 16.80 11.31
N GLU A 32 5.85 17.88 10.59
CA GLU A 32 5.40 19.14 11.20
C GLU A 32 4.14 18.94 12.06
N ALA A 33 3.26 18.03 11.66
CA ALA A 33 2.07 17.64 12.41
C ALA A 33 2.32 16.55 13.48
N GLN A 34 3.57 16.13 13.69
CA GLN A 34 3.96 15.02 14.58
C GLN A 34 3.31 13.68 14.18
N ILE A 35 3.15 13.45 12.89
CA ILE A 35 2.65 12.20 12.30
C ILE A 35 3.81 11.52 11.58
N ALA A 36 4.08 10.27 11.93
CA ALA A 36 5.11 9.49 11.24
C ALA A 36 4.68 9.11 9.82
N TYR A 37 5.64 8.94 8.92
CA TYR A 37 5.40 8.49 7.55
C TYR A 37 6.18 7.20 7.29
N GLN A 38 5.52 6.20 6.72
CA GLN A 38 6.14 4.97 6.28
C GLN A 38 5.69 4.62 4.87
N PHE A 39 6.61 4.11 4.06
CA PHE A 39 6.34 3.72 2.68
C PHE A 39 6.46 2.21 2.51
N VAL A 40 5.38 1.55 2.11
CA VAL A 40 5.30 0.08 1.98
C VAL A 40 4.74 -0.29 0.61
N ALA A 41 5.60 -0.20 -0.41
CA ALA A 41 5.24 -0.40 -1.82
C ALA A 41 4.67 -1.80 -2.15
N SER A 42 5.00 -2.82 -1.34
CA SER A 42 4.51 -4.19 -1.54
C SER A 42 3.00 -4.30 -1.28
N LEU A 43 2.42 -3.41 -0.48
CA LEU A 43 1.00 -3.49 -0.10
C LEU A 43 0.04 -2.73 -1.02
N GLY A 44 0.48 -2.34 -2.22
CA GLY A 44 -0.41 -1.72 -3.20
C GLY A 44 0.09 -1.81 -4.63
N GLY A 45 -0.63 -1.11 -5.52
CA GLY A 45 -0.32 -1.09 -6.94
C GLY A 45 -0.90 -2.25 -7.75
N ARG A 46 -0.97 -2.02 -9.06
CA ARG A 46 -1.41 -3.03 -10.03
C ARG A 46 -0.45 -4.22 -10.09
N ARG A 47 -0.99 -5.43 -9.93
CA ARG A 47 -0.26 -6.70 -10.01
C ARG A 47 -0.55 -7.47 -11.31
N GLY A 48 0.47 -8.19 -11.77
CA GLY A 48 0.38 -9.08 -12.93
C GLY A 48 -0.29 -10.41 -12.56
N LYS A 49 -0.52 -11.25 -13.57
CA LYS A 49 -1.04 -12.61 -13.36
C LYS A 49 0.00 -13.44 -12.60
N ALA A 50 -0.39 -14.06 -11.50
CA ALA A 50 0.43 -15.04 -10.80
C ALA A 50 0.57 -16.32 -11.65
N THR A 51 1.76 -16.91 -11.66
CA THR A 51 2.06 -18.13 -12.45
C THR A 51 2.01 -19.41 -11.63
N ASP A 52 2.14 -19.27 -10.32
CA ASP A 52 2.23 -20.31 -9.29
C ASP A 52 0.93 -20.51 -8.52
N VAL A 53 -0.07 -19.64 -8.70
CA VAL A 53 -1.40 -19.76 -8.08
C VAL A 53 -2.40 -20.32 -9.09
N SER A 54 -3.17 -21.33 -8.66
CA SER A 54 -4.26 -21.88 -9.48
C SER A 54 -5.34 -20.82 -9.74
N PRO A 55 -5.84 -20.66 -10.98
CA PRO A 55 -6.90 -19.69 -11.31
C PRO A 55 -8.20 -19.84 -10.50
N GLU A 56 -8.45 -21.00 -9.91
CA GLU A 56 -9.65 -21.24 -9.10
C GLU A 56 -9.53 -20.67 -7.68
N THR A 57 -8.31 -20.48 -7.16
CA THR A 57 -8.03 -20.07 -5.76
C THR A 57 -8.78 -18.78 -5.38
N ASN A 58 -8.72 -17.79 -6.27
CA ASN A 58 -9.39 -16.50 -6.14
C ASN A 58 -10.43 -16.28 -7.26
N GLY A 59 -11.01 -17.38 -7.77
CA GLY A 59 -11.90 -17.39 -8.95
C GLY A 59 -13.20 -16.58 -8.82
N ALA A 60 -13.59 -16.20 -7.61
CA ALA A 60 -14.78 -15.39 -7.37
C ALA A 60 -14.64 -13.92 -7.84
N TRP A 61 -13.41 -13.43 -8.05
CA TRP A 61 -13.17 -12.09 -8.56
C TRP A 61 -13.49 -11.98 -10.05
N ARG A 62 -14.52 -11.19 -10.37
CA ARG A 62 -14.92 -10.91 -11.77
C ARG A 62 -13.91 -10.00 -12.49
N ASN A 63 -13.33 -9.03 -11.78
CA ASN A 63 -12.32 -8.13 -12.33
C ASN A 63 -10.94 -8.80 -12.28
N ARG A 64 -10.28 -8.91 -13.44
CA ARG A 64 -8.99 -9.58 -13.55
C ARG A 64 -7.88 -8.92 -12.73
N SER A 65 -7.88 -7.59 -12.61
CA SER A 65 -6.89 -6.87 -11.79
C SER A 65 -7.06 -7.19 -10.30
N PHE A 66 -8.29 -7.32 -9.81
CA PHE A 66 -8.54 -7.70 -8.42
C PHE A 66 -8.21 -9.17 -8.16
N HIS A 67 -8.51 -10.06 -9.11
CA HIS A 67 -8.07 -11.45 -9.05
C HIS A 67 -6.54 -11.53 -8.94
N ASN A 68 -5.82 -10.88 -9.85
CA ASN A 68 -4.35 -10.85 -9.84
C ASN A 68 -3.78 -10.29 -8.53
N TYR A 69 -4.42 -9.26 -7.96
CA TYR A 69 -4.00 -8.71 -6.68
C TYR A 69 -4.25 -9.69 -5.52
N ALA A 70 -5.38 -10.40 -5.54
CA ALA A 70 -5.69 -11.43 -4.55
C ALA A 70 -4.72 -12.61 -4.62
N ASP A 71 -4.30 -13.03 -5.82
CA ASP A 71 -3.26 -14.04 -5.99
C ASP A 71 -1.92 -13.54 -5.45
N TYR A 72 -1.55 -12.29 -5.77
CA TYR A 72 -0.34 -11.67 -5.24
C TYR A 72 -0.34 -11.59 -3.70
N ALA A 73 -1.50 -11.42 -3.06
CA ALA A 73 -1.61 -11.40 -1.60
C ALA A 73 -1.22 -12.71 -0.92
N LEU A 74 -1.11 -13.82 -1.68
CA LEU A 74 -0.61 -15.10 -1.21
C LEU A 74 0.93 -15.20 -1.27
N SER A 75 1.62 -14.26 -1.91
CA SER A 75 3.07 -14.27 -2.06
C SER A 75 3.81 -13.90 -0.77
N GLU A 76 5.06 -14.37 -0.64
CA GLU A 76 5.95 -14.00 0.46
C GLU A 76 6.21 -12.48 0.51
N GLU A 77 6.27 -11.81 -0.65
CA GLU A 77 6.47 -10.36 -0.74
C GLU A 77 5.32 -9.59 -0.09
N PHE A 78 4.08 -10.01 -0.33
CA PHE A 78 2.93 -9.41 0.33
C PHE A 78 2.94 -9.68 1.82
N GLN A 79 3.22 -10.92 2.24
CA GLN A 79 3.27 -11.28 3.66
C GLN A 79 4.34 -10.47 4.40
N ALA A 80 5.54 -10.33 3.85
CA ALA A 80 6.59 -9.50 4.44
C ALA A 80 6.18 -8.02 4.56
N GLY A 81 5.49 -7.47 3.55
CA GLY A 81 4.93 -6.13 3.62
C GLY A 81 3.85 -5.98 4.69
N PHE A 82 3.00 -6.99 4.82
CA PHE A 82 1.91 -7.01 5.79
C PHE A 82 2.44 -7.14 7.21
N ASP A 83 3.41 -8.01 7.45
CA ASP A 83 4.10 -8.15 8.72
C ASP A 83 4.79 -6.84 9.13
N HIS A 84 5.45 -6.16 8.20
CA HIS A 84 6.03 -4.85 8.45
C HIS A 84 4.96 -3.81 8.84
N LEU A 85 3.80 -3.79 8.19
CA LEU A 85 2.67 -2.95 8.60
C LEU A 85 2.19 -3.28 10.02
N LEU A 86 2.17 -4.56 10.40
CA LEU A 86 1.76 -5.01 11.74
C LEU A 86 2.73 -4.59 12.85
N GLU A 87 3.97 -4.26 12.55
CA GLU A 87 4.91 -3.66 13.52
C GLU A 87 4.36 -2.34 14.08
N PHE A 88 3.55 -1.62 13.30
CA PHE A 88 2.98 -0.32 13.67
C PHE A 88 1.61 -0.42 14.36
N ARG A 89 1.08 -1.62 14.62
CA ARG A 89 -0.28 -1.82 15.18
C ARG A 89 -0.58 -1.13 16.52
N SER A 90 0.46 -0.77 17.27
CA SER A 90 0.33 0.01 18.51
C SER A 90 -0.01 1.48 18.27
N HIS A 91 0.22 1.98 17.05
CA HIS A 91 -0.13 3.32 16.62
C HIS A 91 -1.50 3.35 15.94
N ARG A 92 -2.17 4.50 15.99
CA ARG A 92 -3.35 4.73 15.17
C ARG A 92 -2.91 5.15 13.76
N CYS A 93 -2.80 4.17 12.87
CA CYS A 93 -2.34 4.35 11.50
C CYS A 93 -3.49 4.73 10.55
N ALA A 94 -3.17 5.53 9.52
CA ALA A 94 -3.97 5.70 8.32
C ALA A 94 -3.21 5.09 7.14
N ILE A 95 -3.88 4.29 6.31
CA ILE A 95 -3.28 3.67 5.12
C ILE A 95 -3.64 4.53 3.90
N MET A 96 -2.64 5.00 3.17
CA MET A 96 -2.80 5.79 1.94
C MET A 96 -2.59 4.89 0.73
N CYS A 97 -3.67 4.58 0.03
CA CYS A 97 -3.69 3.68 -1.14
C CYS A 97 -4.02 4.37 -2.47
N SER A 98 -4.15 5.71 -2.49
CA SER A 98 -4.60 6.44 -3.67
C SER A 98 -3.59 6.37 -4.83
N GLU A 99 -3.84 5.50 -5.79
CA GLU A 99 -3.24 5.56 -7.11
C GLU A 99 -4.07 6.50 -8.01
N GLY A 100 -3.41 7.37 -8.77
CA GLY A 100 -4.10 8.24 -9.73
C GLY A 100 -4.77 7.39 -10.80
N VAL A 101 -6.05 7.66 -11.05
CA VAL A 101 -6.83 7.07 -12.15
C VAL A 101 -6.56 7.76 -13.47
#